data_AF-A0ABD0MRJ7-F1
#
_entry.id   AF-A0ABD0MRJ7-F1
#
_cell.length_a   1.000
_cell.length_b   1.000
_cell.length_c   1.000
_cell.angle_alpha   90.00
_cell.angle_beta   90.00
_cell.angle_gamma   90.00
#
_symmetry.space_group_name_H-M   'P 1'
#
loop_
_entity.id
_entity.type
_entity.pdbx_description
1 polymer ?
#
loop_
_entity_poly.entity_id
_entity_poly.type
_entity_poly.pdbx_seq_one_letter_code
_entity_poly.pdbx_strand_id
1 'polypeptide(L)'
;MPHFDIVTNVMILNSVSILSAVFQVVAQCHAKERKRFIMLPVCSIILIITGYVLFAISYLVFESSFEIKISIGLAIVGTICVSVNWWENYSTLFAVSFLKDISRDIAQSRNGACIISSLIRILVTSAVVGAYVPLSGQEWQSVKLVFETVVVALVAIQIISSALCRWFAVVACKMHALRRCFVLPMYLASVTVLAVFLVPVMVRFPEYNQTFSSLENSKPKSTDEWLRLLLNDAISTLNARDIVEHMNAGGLACLGCSALSWWLGLMLSTVYIWYLKIHRIERTQDLFVRRTYEGAFMEQSMLLNTRFEIRKKIKNLR
;
A
#
# COMPACT_ATOMS: atom_id res chain seq x y z
N MET A 1 -6.73 -0.50 9.60
CA MET A 1 -7.28 0.28 10.72
C MET A 1 -8.65 -0.28 11.07
N PRO A 2 -8.96 -0.48 12.35
CA PRO A 2 -10.16 -1.23 12.76
C PRO A 2 -11.47 -0.54 12.37
N HIS A 3 -11.48 0.79 12.29
CA HIS A 3 -12.67 1.58 11.92
C HIS A 3 -12.90 1.71 10.41
N PHE A 4 -11.99 1.18 9.58
CA PHE A 4 -12.12 1.25 8.12
C PHE A 4 -12.32 -0.15 7.56
N ASP A 5 -13.15 -0.24 6.52
CA ASP A 5 -13.34 -1.48 5.78
C ASP A 5 -12.03 -1.94 5.11
N ILE A 6 -11.98 -3.22 4.79
CA ILE A 6 -10.78 -3.85 4.22
C ILE A 6 -10.40 -3.21 2.88
N VAL A 7 -11.39 -2.80 2.08
CA VAL A 7 -11.18 -2.21 0.76
C VAL A 7 -10.58 -0.81 0.90
N THR A 8 -11.14 0.04 1.76
CA THR A 8 -10.59 1.37 2.04
C THR A 8 -9.17 1.29 2.60
N ASN A 9 -8.91 0.36 3.52
CA ASN A 9 -7.56 0.13 4.06
C ASN A 9 -6.55 -0.29 2.98
N VAL A 10 -6.94 -1.12 2.01
CA VAL A 10 -6.05 -1.50 0.90
C VAL A 10 -5.84 -0.32 -0.05
N MET A 11 -6.89 0.44 -0.34
CA MET A 11 -6.82 1.54 -1.31
C MET A 11 -6.09 2.76 -0.80
N ILE A 12 -6.21 3.08 0.48
CA ILE A 12 -5.48 4.22 1.08
C ILE A 12 -3.97 4.00 1.03
N LEU A 13 -3.47 2.76 0.98
CA LEU A 13 -2.04 2.50 0.82
C LEU A 13 -1.49 3.00 -0.52
N ASN A 14 -2.30 3.11 -1.58
CA ASN A 14 -1.87 3.67 -2.86
C ASN A 14 -1.48 5.16 -2.73
N SER A 15 -2.07 5.89 -1.78
CA SER A 15 -1.80 7.31 -1.50
C SER A 15 -0.39 7.59 -0.95
N VAL A 16 0.29 6.54 -0.46
CA VAL A 16 1.64 6.60 0.12
C VAL A 16 2.70 7.06 -0.89
N SER A 17 2.37 7.05 -2.19
CA SER A 17 3.20 7.60 -3.26
C SER A 17 3.32 9.14 -3.28
N ILE A 18 2.57 9.87 -2.45
CA ILE A 18 2.48 11.34 -2.49
C ILE A 18 3.84 12.04 -2.40
N LEU A 19 4.68 11.70 -1.41
CA LEU A 19 5.97 12.36 -1.22
C LEU A 19 6.97 12.00 -2.32
N SER A 20 6.91 10.76 -2.83
CA SER A 20 7.67 10.36 -4.01
C SER A 20 7.28 11.21 -5.23
N ALA A 21 5.99 11.47 -5.46
CA ALA A 21 5.53 12.35 -6.53
C ALA A 21 6.01 13.80 -6.33
N VAL A 22 5.96 14.33 -5.10
CA VAL A 22 6.50 15.66 -4.76
C VAL A 22 7.99 15.74 -5.08
N PHE A 23 8.79 14.78 -4.65
CA PHE A 23 10.22 14.75 -4.93
C PHE A 23 10.52 14.62 -6.43
N GLN A 24 9.69 13.90 -7.19
CA GLN A 24 9.80 13.85 -8.65
C GLN A 24 9.57 15.22 -9.30
N VAL A 25 8.58 16.00 -8.84
CA VAL A 25 8.35 17.37 -9.32
C VAL A 25 9.58 18.23 -9.04
N VAL A 26 10.06 18.25 -7.80
CA VAL A 26 11.23 19.06 -7.41
C VAL A 26 12.47 18.67 -8.20
N ALA A 27 12.74 17.37 -8.35
CA ALA A 27 13.90 16.86 -9.09
C ALA A 27 13.85 17.17 -10.59
N GLN A 28 12.66 17.31 -11.18
CA GLN A 28 12.49 17.67 -12.58
C GLN A 28 12.52 19.19 -12.79
N CYS A 29 11.98 19.98 -11.86
CA CYS A 29 12.12 21.43 -11.84
C CYS A 29 13.60 21.84 -11.77
N HIS A 30 14.38 21.22 -10.87
CA HIS A 30 15.82 21.47 -10.77
C HIS A 30 16.58 21.09 -12.05
N ALA A 31 16.14 20.05 -12.76
CA ALA A 31 16.76 19.60 -14.01
C ALA A 31 16.36 20.42 -15.25
N LYS A 32 15.54 21.48 -15.11
CA LYS A 32 14.97 22.27 -16.22
C LYS A 32 14.36 21.40 -17.34
N GLU A 33 13.72 20.29 -16.95
CA GLU A 33 13.16 19.31 -17.88
C GLU A 33 11.85 19.79 -18.55
N ARG A 34 11.50 19.16 -19.67
CA ARG A 34 10.32 19.53 -20.51
C ARG A 34 9.00 19.45 -19.72
N LYS A 35 8.12 20.44 -19.91
CA LYS A 35 6.80 20.59 -19.23
C LYS A 35 5.96 19.30 -19.12
N ARG A 36 5.96 18.44 -20.15
CA ARG A 36 5.15 17.19 -20.18
C ARG A 36 5.56 16.17 -19.10
N PHE A 37 6.84 16.13 -18.71
CA PHE A 37 7.29 15.17 -17.70
C PHE A 37 6.95 15.60 -16.28
N ILE A 38 6.91 16.91 -16.03
CA ILE A 38 6.49 17.51 -14.75
C ILE A 38 4.99 17.38 -14.56
N MET A 39 4.22 17.43 -15.66
CA MET A 39 2.77 17.28 -15.63
C MET A 39 2.30 15.96 -15.00
N LEU A 40 3.00 14.85 -15.26
CA LEU A 40 2.62 13.52 -14.74
C LEU A 40 2.67 13.41 -13.20
N PRO A 41 3.79 13.73 -12.51
CA PRO A 41 3.83 13.72 -11.06
C PRO A 41 2.96 14.83 -10.43
N VAL A 42 2.74 15.97 -11.10
CA VAL A 42 1.78 16.98 -10.63
C VAL A 42 0.34 16.43 -10.66
N CYS A 43 -0.07 15.81 -11.77
CA CYS A 43 -1.36 15.13 -11.87
C CYS A 43 -1.51 14.04 -10.80
N SER A 44 -0.45 13.28 -10.52
CA SER A 44 -0.43 12.29 -9.43
C SER A 44 -0.74 12.92 -8.07
N ILE A 45 -0.07 14.02 -7.71
CA ILE A 45 -0.31 14.73 -6.45
C ILE A 45 -1.76 15.20 -6.36
N ILE A 46 -2.28 15.82 -7.43
CA ILE A 46 -3.67 16.29 -7.47
C ILE A 46 -4.64 15.13 -7.23
N LEU A 47 -4.46 14.00 -7.93
CA LEU A 47 -5.31 12.83 -7.75
C LEU A 47 -5.22 12.24 -6.33
N ILE A 48 -4.02 12.20 -5.73
CA ILE A 48 -3.89 11.69 -4.36
C ILE A 48 -4.60 12.60 -3.36
N ILE A 49 -4.46 13.93 -3.50
CA ILE A 49 -5.15 14.91 -2.67
C ILE A 49 -6.67 14.80 -2.86
N THR A 50 -7.15 14.73 -4.11
CA THR A 50 -8.56 14.51 -4.41
C THR A 50 -9.09 13.24 -3.75
N GLY A 51 -8.31 12.15 -3.77
CA GLY A 51 -8.66 10.91 -3.08
C GLY A 51 -8.82 11.09 -1.57
N TYR A 52 -7.92 11.83 -0.91
CA TYR A 52 -8.06 12.15 0.51
C TYR A 52 -9.27 13.03 0.83
N VAL A 53 -9.54 14.03 -0.01
CA VAL A 53 -10.70 14.92 0.16
C VAL A 53 -12.00 14.12 0.03
N LEU A 54 -12.12 13.28 -1.00
CA LEU A 54 -13.29 12.41 -1.20
C LEU A 54 -13.43 11.40 -0.04
N PHE A 55 -12.33 10.78 0.39
CA PHE A 55 -12.34 9.90 1.55
C PHE A 55 -12.83 10.62 2.82
N ALA A 56 -12.31 11.81 3.12
CA ALA A 56 -12.73 12.58 4.28
C ALA A 56 -14.21 12.97 4.19
N ILE A 57 -14.68 13.45 3.03
CA ILE A 57 -16.11 13.78 2.82
C ILE A 57 -16.97 12.54 3.03
N SER A 58 -16.58 11.40 2.45
CA SER A 58 -17.35 10.16 2.54
C SER A 58 -17.45 9.62 3.97
N TYR A 59 -16.50 9.89 4.85
CA TYR A 59 -16.62 9.46 6.24
C TYR A 59 -17.24 10.54 7.12
N LEU A 60 -16.94 11.83 6.91
CA LEU A 60 -17.47 12.92 7.74
C LEU A 60 -18.95 13.23 7.50
N VAL A 61 -19.44 13.03 6.27
CA VAL A 61 -20.85 13.28 5.92
C VAL A 61 -21.76 12.18 6.44
N PHE A 62 -21.25 10.94 6.52
CA PHE A 62 -22.05 9.76 6.82
C PHE A 62 -21.82 9.23 8.24
N GLU A 63 -20.66 9.47 8.83
CA GLU A 63 -20.31 9.05 10.19
C GLU A 63 -19.81 10.25 11.01
N SER A 64 -20.60 10.65 12.01
CA SER A 64 -20.35 11.88 12.78
C SER A 64 -19.56 11.66 14.08
N SER A 65 -19.16 10.42 14.39
CA SER A 65 -18.51 10.10 15.66
C SER A 65 -17.11 10.70 15.78
N PHE A 66 -16.75 11.11 17.01
CA PHE A 66 -15.44 11.74 17.28
C PHE A 66 -14.27 10.78 17.04
N GLU A 67 -14.46 9.49 17.36
CA GLU A 67 -13.45 8.44 17.16
C GLU A 67 -13.08 8.26 15.68
N ILE A 68 -14.07 8.34 14.79
CA ILE A 68 -13.86 8.20 13.35
C ILE A 68 -13.08 9.40 12.81
N LYS A 69 -13.34 10.62 13.31
CA LYS A 69 -12.57 11.82 12.94
C LYS A 69 -11.09 11.67 13.29
N ILE A 70 -10.79 11.14 14.49
CA ILE A 70 -9.42 10.85 14.91
C ILE A 70 -8.80 9.76 14.00
N SER A 71 -9.54 8.69 13.71
CA SER A 71 -9.07 7.61 12.83
C SER A 71 -8.74 8.13 11.42
N ILE A 72 -9.56 9.02 10.84
CA ILE A 72 -9.30 9.64 9.53
C ILE A 72 -8.00 10.45 9.56
N GLY A 73 -7.84 11.30 10.58
CA GLY A 73 -6.63 12.10 10.77
C GLY A 73 -5.39 11.22 10.90
N LEU A 74 -5.46 10.17 11.71
CA LEU A 74 -4.39 9.18 11.86
C LEU A 74 -4.10 8.43 10.55
N ALA A 75 -5.11 8.14 9.74
CA ALA A 75 -4.94 7.50 8.43
C ALA A 75 -4.10 8.38 7.51
N ILE A 76 -4.50 9.63 7.36
CA ILE A 76 -3.86 10.60 6.45
C ILE A 76 -2.44 10.89 6.92
N VAL A 77 -2.26 11.18 8.21
CA VAL A 77 -0.92 11.44 8.78
C VAL A 77 -0.06 10.19 8.68
N GLY A 78 -0.62 9.03 8.98
CA GLY A 78 0.08 7.74 8.89
C GLY A 78 0.58 7.44 7.49
N THR A 79 -0.25 7.59 6.45
CA THR A 79 0.16 7.36 5.06
C THR A 79 1.18 8.39 4.58
N ILE A 80 1.09 9.65 5.03
CA ILE A 80 2.12 10.66 4.78
C ILE A 80 3.44 10.27 5.46
N CYS A 81 3.43 9.83 6.72
CA CYS A 81 4.63 9.37 7.41
C CYS A 81 5.26 8.16 6.70
N VAL A 82 4.44 7.19 6.25
CA VAL A 82 4.93 6.04 5.48
C VAL A 82 5.53 6.48 4.15
N SER A 83 5.00 7.52 3.49
CA SER A 83 5.54 8.07 2.23
C SER A 83 6.99 8.54 2.32
N VAL A 84 7.47 8.85 3.53
CA VAL A 84 8.87 9.23 3.79
C VAL A 84 9.83 8.07 3.52
N ASN A 85 9.38 6.81 3.55
CA ASN A 85 10.25 5.65 3.40
C ASN A 85 11.10 5.63 2.12
N TRP A 86 10.67 6.29 1.04
CA TRP A 86 11.38 6.29 -0.24
C TRP A 86 12.22 7.53 -0.50
N TRP A 87 12.48 8.36 0.52
CA TRP A 87 13.31 9.56 0.39
C TRP A 87 14.71 9.25 -0.18
N GLU A 88 15.30 8.10 0.17
CA GLU A 88 16.62 7.66 -0.32
C GLU A 88 16.71 7.63 -1.85
N ASN A 89 15.60 7.31 -2.53
CA ASN A 89 15.52 7.26 -4.00
C ASN A 89 15.75 8.63 -4.66
N TYR A 90 15.47 9.70 -3.92
CA TYR A 90 15.57 11.07 -4.39
C TYR A 90 16.73 11.83 -3.76
N SER A 91 17.34 11.28 -2.70
CA SER A 91 18.43 11.92 -1.95
C SER A 91 19.60 12.40 -2.82
N THR A 92 19.98 11.62 -3.85
CA THR A 92 21.06 11.96 -4.78
C THR A 92 20.70 13.06 -5.77
N LEU A 93 19.41 13.36 -5.93
CA LEU A 93 18.90 14.38 -6.84
C LEU A 93 18.88 15.77 -6.20
N PHE A 94 18.96 15.83 -4.87
CA PHE A 94 19.01 17.08 -4.12
C PHE A 94 20.48 17.42 -3.82
N ALA A 95 20.90 18.65 -4.13
CA ALA A 95 22.25 19.14 -3.84
C ALA A 95 22.42 19.53 -2.35
N VAL A 96 21.76 18.81 -1.44
CA VAL A 96 21.83 19.04 0.00
C VAL A 96 22.90 18.11 0.58
N SER A 97 24.00 18.68 1.07
CA SER A 97 25.13 17.92 1.63
C SER A 97 24.69 16.94 2.71
N PHE A 98 23.82 17.38 3.63
CA PHE A 98 23.31 16.55 4.72
C PHE A 98 22.61 15.26 4.26
N LEU A 99 21.67 15.34 3.31
CA LEU A 99 20.95 14.14 2.82
C LEU A 99 21.88 13.21 2.04
N LYS A 100 22.88 13.77 1.36
CA LYS A 100 23.88 13.01 0.60
C LYS A 100 24.85 12.28 1.54
N ASP A 101 25.26 12.92 2.62
CA ASP A 101 26.13 12.30 3.63
C ASP A 101 25.38 11.18 4.37
N ILE A 102 24.15 11.43 4.83
CA ILE A 102 23.33 10.39 5.47
C ILE A 102 23.07 9.21 4.52
N SER A 103 22.71 9.47 3.26
CA SER A 103 22.44 8.39 2.32
C SER A 103 23.69 7.56 2.01
N ARG A 104 24.87 8.21 1.96
CA ARG A 104 26.16 7.53 1.83
C ARG A 104 26.49 6.68 3.06
N ASP A 105 26.29 7.22 4.26
CA ASP A 105 26.56 6.49 5.51
C ASP A 105 25.62 5.30 5.68
N ILE A 106 24.34 5.44 5.32
CA ILE A 106 23.37 4.34 5.27
C ILE A 106 23.77 3.32 4.20
N ALA A 107 24.25 3.75 3.04
CA ALA A 107 24.70 2.83 1.99
C ALA A 107 25.92 2.02 2.43
N GLN A 108 26.84 2.60 3.19
CA GLN A 108 28.04 1.95 3.74
C GLN A 108 27.69 0.99 4.89
N SER A 109 26.76 1.37 5.78
CA SER A 109 26.35 0.62 6.97
C SER A 109 25.04 -0.18 6.79
N ARG A 110 24.65 -0.43 5.54
CA ARG A 110 23.29 -0.87 5.16
C ARG A 110 22.74 -2.07 5.92
N ASN A 111 23.58 -3.06 6.20
CA ASN A 111 23.17 -4.24 6.96
C ASN A 111 22.85 -3.86 8.41
N GLY A 112 23.68 -3.04 9.05
CA GLY A 112 23.47 -2.55 10.42
C GLY A 112 22.25 -1.65 10.52
N ALA A 113 22.09 -0.69 9.61
CA ALA A 113 20.92 0.18 9.55
C ALA A 113 19.61 -0.61 9.40
N CYS A 114 19.62 -1.66 8.57
CA CYS A 114 18.45 -2.54 8.40
C CYS A 114 18.14 -3.34 9.67
N ILE A 115 19.16 -3.87 10.36
CA ILE A 115 18.96 -4.61 11.62
C ILE A 115 18.37 -3.68 12.69
N ILE A 116 18.97 -2.50 12.87
CA ILE A 116 18.50 -1.52 13.86
C ILE A 116 17.07 -1.07 13.53
N SER A 117 16.77 -0.76 12.28
CA SER A 117 15.41 -0.37 11.86
C SER A 117 14.39 -1.48 12.13
N SER A 118 14.74 -2.75 11.89
CA SER A 118 13.86 -3.88 12.19
C SER A 118 13.66 -4.06 13.69
N LEU A 119 14.71 -3.94 14.50
CA LEU A 119 14.63 -4.03 15.96
C LEU A 119 13.75 -2.93 16.55
N ILE A 120 13.93 -1.68 16.10
CA ILE A 120 13.09 -0.55 16.54
C ILE A 120 11.63 -0.80 16.18
N ARG A 121 11.35 -1.30 14.97
CA ARG A 121 9.97 -1.63 14.56
C ARG A 121 9.35 -2.70 15.45
N ILE A 122 10.07 -3.79 15.73
CA ILE A 122 9.59 -4.85 16.63
C ILE A 122 9.34 -4.30 18.03
N LEU A 123 10.25 -3.48 18.55
CA LEU A 123 10.12 -2.88 19.88
C LEU A 123 8.91 -1.95 19.96
N VAL A 124 8.74 -1.05 18.98
CA VAL A 124 7.62 -0.10 18.95
C VAL A 124 6.29 -0.83 18.75
N THR A 125 6.20 -1.79 17.83
CA THR A 125 4.94 -2.54 17.63
C THR A 125 4.60 -3.39 18.84
N SER A 126 5.59 -4.04 19.46
CA SER A 126 5.39 -4.81 20.70
C SER A 126 4.95 -3.92 21.86
N ALA A 127 5.51 -2.71 21.99
CA ALA A 127 5.12 -1.76 23.04
C ALA A 127 3.68 -1.26 22.82
N VAL A 128 3.31 -0.93 21.58
CA VAL A 128 1.95 -0.48 21.25
C VAL A 128 0.93 -1.58 21.51
N VAL A 129 1.19 -2.81 21.07
CA VAL A 129 0.30 -3.96 21.35
C VAL A 129 0.24 -4.24 22.85
N GLY A 130 1.38 -4.19 23.53
CA GLY A 130 1.46 -4.41 24.98
C GLY A 130 0.71 -3.38 25.81
N ALA A 131 0.63 -2.13 25.35
CA ALA A 131 -0.18 -1.10 25.96
C ALA A 131 -1.66 -1.20 25.56
N TYR A 132 -1.96 -1.57 24.30
CA TYR A 132 -3.33 -1.63 23.79
C TYR A 132 -4.17 -2.71 24.46
N VAL A 133 -3.65 -3.93 24.63
CA VAL A 133 -4.39 -5.06 25.22
C VAL A 133 -4.96 -4.76 26.62
N PRO A 134 -4.18 -4.24 27.59
CA PRO A 134 -4.73 -3.89 28.89
C PRO A 134 -5.65 -2.68 28.84
N LEU A 135 -5.38 -1.69 27.96
CA LEU A 135 -6.21 -0.49 27.82
C LEU A 135 -7.57 -0.80 27.18
N SER A 136 -7.67 -1.81 26.32
CA SER A 136 -8.93 -2.25 25.69
C SER A 136 -9.76 -3.17 26.58
N GLY A 137 -9.27 -3.52 27.78
CA GLY A 137 -9.94 -4.45 28.69
C GLY A 137 -9.97 -5.89 28.19
N GLN A 138 -9.16 -6.25 27.17
CA GLN A 138 -9.11 -7.61 26.62
C GLN A 138 -8.16 -8.51 27.42
N GLU A 139 -8.54 -9.78 27.56
CA GLU A 139 -7.69 -10.78 28.18
C GLU A 139 -6.56 -11.25 27.25
N TRP A 140 -5.36 -11.41 27.80
CA TRP A 140 -4.19 -11.92 27.08
C TRP A 140 -4.39 -13.32 26.48
N GLN A 141 -5.31 -14.12 27.02
CA GLN A 141 -5.60 -15.47 26.51
C GLN A 141 -6.23 -15.43 25.12
N SER A 142 -7.17 -14.51 24.88
CA SER A 142 -7.80 -14.32 23.57
C SER A 142 -6.77 -13.88 22.51
N VAL A 143 -5.83 -13.00 22.90
CA VAL A 143 -4.74 -12.55 22.03
C VAL A 143 -3.80 -13.70 21.67
N LYS A 144 -3.46 -14.56 22.63
CA LYS A 144 -2.58 -15.71 22.41
C LYS A 144 -3.16 -16.70 21.40
N LEU A 145 -4.46 -16.99 21.49
CA LEU A 145 -5.15 -17.91 20.58
C LEU A 145 -5.18 -17.40 19.13
N VAL A 146 -5.44 -16.09 18.95
CA VAL A 146 -5.38 -15.43 17.63
C VAL A 146 -3.94 -15.40 17.10
N PHE A 147 -2.95 -15.16 17.98
CA PHE A 147 -1.55 -15.12 17.59
C PHE A 147 -1.05 -16.46 17.06
N GLU A 148 -1.28 -17.56 17.77
CA GLU A 148 -0.78 -18.88 17.39
C GLU A 148 -1.40 -19.39 16.08
N THR A 149 -2.67 -19.08 15.82
CA THR A 149 -3.38 -19.61 14.65
C THR A 149 -3.29 -18.67 13.45
N VAL A 150 -3.72 -17.41 13.62
CA VAL A 150 -3.91 -16.48 12.50
C VAL A 150 -2.61 -15.73 12.19
N VAL A 151 -1.92 -15.22 13.21
CA VAL A 151 -0.70 -14.42 12.98
C VAL A 151 0.42 -15.29 12.42
N VAL A 152 0.62 -16.51 12.94
CA VAL A 152 1.62 -17.44 12.39
C VAL A 152 1.32 -17.79 10.93
N ALA A 153 0.06 -18.08 10.59
CA ALA A 153 -0.34 -18.37 9.21
C ALA A 153 -0.10 -17.16 8.29
N LEU A 154 -0.48 -15.95 8.71
CA LEU A 154 -0.23 -14.72 7.96
C LEU A 154 1.27 -14.43 7.79
N VAL A 155 2.08 -14.66 8.82
CA VAL A 155 3.54 -14.52 8.75
C VAL A 155 4.12 -15.52 7.75
N ALA A 156 3.67 -16.78 7.76
CA ALA A 156 4.10 -17.78 6.80
C ALA A 156 3.74 -17.39 5.36
N ILE A 157 2.49 -16.98 5.12
CA ILE A 157 2.03 -16.48 3.81
C ILE A 157 2.87 -15.28 3.38
N GLN A 158 3.14 -14.35 4.30
CA GLN A 158 3.92 -13.16 4.02
C GLN A 158 5.36 -13.49 3.64
N ILE A 159 6.00 -14.45 4.31
CA ILE A 159 7.36 -14.92 4.01
C ILE A 159 7.41 -15.62 2.64
N ILE A 160 6.44 -16.49 2.35
CA ILE A 160 6.36 -17.21 1.07
C ILE A 160 6.10 -16.23 -0.09
N SER A 161 5.09 -15.37 0.05
CA SER A 161 4.76 -14.32 -0.93
C SER A 161 5.95 -13.42 -1.18
N SER A 162 6.65 -13.05 -0.11
CA SER A 162 7.89 -12.31 -0.16
C SER A 162 8.98 -13.02 -0.98
N ALA A 163 9.30 -14.27 -0.63
CA ALA A 163 10.31 -15.05 -1.32
C ALA A 163 9.99 -15.20 -2.82
N LEU A 164 8.72 -15.46 -3.15
CA LEU A 164 8.24 -15.55 -4.52
C LEU A 164 8.40 -14.23 -5.26
N CYS A 165 8.01 -13.09 -4.68
CA CYS A 165 8.12 -11.80 -5.34
C CYS A 165 9.57 -11.40 -5.60
N ARG A 166 10.49 -11.70 -4.67
CA ARG A 166 11.93 -11.53 -4.91
C ARG A 166 12.42 -12.41 -6.06
N TRP A 167 11.99 -13.67 -6.12
CA TRP A 167 12.36 -14.59 -7.19
C TRP A 167 11.84 -14.10 -8.54
N PHE A 168 10.57 -13.71 -8.62
CA PHE A 168 9.96 -13.14 -9.82
C PHE A 168 10.65 -11.86 -10.28
N ALA A 169 11.01 -10.96 -9.36
CA ALA A 169 11.76 -9.75 -9.71
C ALA A 169 13.11 -10.09 -10.37
N VAL A 170 13.83 -11.09 -9.85
CA VAL A 170 15.11 -11.55 -10.42
C VAL A 170 14.90 -12.18 -11.80
N VAL A 171 13.89 -13.04 -11.96
CA VAL A 171 13.57 -13.67 -13.25
C VAL A 171 13.14 -12.63 -14.29
N ALA A 172 12.29 -11.68 -13.91
CA ALA A 172 11.81 -10.61 -14.78
C ALA A 172 12.96 -9.69 -15.24
N CYS A 173 13.95 -9.42 -14.38
CA CYS A 173 15.17 -8.71 -14.76
C CYS A 173 16.00 -9.51 -15.77
N LYS A 174 16.16 -10.82 -15.57
CA LYS A 174 16.91 -11.70 -16.49
C LYS A 174 16.26 -11.81 -17.87
N MET A 175 14.93 -11.87 -17.94
CA MET A 175 14.17 -12.05 -19.17
C MET A 175 13.87 -10.73 -19.92
N HIS A 176 14.33 -9.57 -19.42
CA HIS A 176 13.96 -8.24 -19.94
C HIS A 176 12.44 -7.98 -19.96
N ALA A 177 11.68 -8.76 -19.19
CA ALA A 177 10.22 -8.73 -19.19
C ALA A 177 9.65 -7.89 -18.04
N LEU A 178 10.48 -7.08 -17.37
CA LEU A 178 10.10 -6.32 -16.17
C LEU A 178 8.83 -5.48 -16.35
N ARG A 179 8.61 -4.89 -17.53
CA ARG A 179 7.43 -4.05 -17.78
C ARG A 179 6.14 -4.85 -17.79
N ARG A 180 6.10 -5.95 -18.54
CA ARG A 180 4.86 -6.73 -18.77
C ARG A 180 4.62 -7.80 -17.71
N CYS A 181 5.68 -8.41 -17.18
CA CYS A 181 5.57 -9.53 -16.24
C CYS A 181 5.72 -9.11 -14.77
N PHE A 182 6.14 -7.87 -14.49
CA PHE A 182 6.33 -7.40 -13.12
C PHE A 182 5.54 -6.11 -12.85
N VAL A 183 5.78 -5.03 -13.61
CA VAL A 183 5.08 -3.74 -13.37
C VAL A 183 3.57 -3.84 -13.63
N LEU A 184 3.16 -4.47 -14.74
CA LEU A 184 1.73 -4.61 -15.08
C LEU A 184 0.95 -5.45 -14.04
N PRO A 185 1.40 -6.64 -13.61
CA PRO A 185 0.74 -7.37 -12.53
C PRO A 185 0.66 -6.59 -11.22
N MET A 186 1.72 -5.84 -10.88
CA MET A 186 1.69 -4.99 -9.69
C MET A 186 0.61 -3.93 -9.79
N TYR A 187 0.49 -3.24 -10.92
CA TYR A 187 -0.56 -2.25 -11.16
C TYR A 187 -1.98 -2.81 -11.13
N LEU A 188 -2.15 -4.06 -11.55
CA LEU A 188 -3.43 -4.74 -11.56
C LEU A 188 -3.76 -5.40 -10.21
N ALA A 189 -2.78 -5.58 -9.31
CA ALA A 189 -3.00 -6.28 -8.04
C ALA A 189 -4.04 -5.56 -7.19
N SER A 190 -3.87 -4.26 -6.93
CA SER A 190 -4.84 -3.45 -6.19
C SER A 190 -6.24 -3.44 -6.82
N VAL A 191 -6.36 -3.36 -8.16
CA VAL A 191 -7.65 -3.42 -8.88
C VAL A 191 -8.28 -4.81 -8.79
N THR A 192 -7.46 -5.86 -8.87
CA THR A 192 -7.92 -7.25 -8.78
C THR A 192 -8.46 -7.51 -7.39
N VAL A 193 -7.76 -7.06 -6.35
CA VAL A 193 -8.23 -7.16 -4.96
C VAL A 193 -9.56 -6.43 -4.79
N LEU A 194 -9.69 -5.22 -5.34
CA LEU A 194 -10.96 -4.49 -5.34
C LEU A 194 -12.09 -5.28 -6.01
N ALA A 195 -11.84 -5.81 -7.20
CA ALA A 195 -12.82 -6.58 -7.96
C ALA A 195 -13.24 -7.86 -7.22
N VAL A 196 -12.30 -8.57 -6.61
CA VAL A 196 -12.56 -9.79 -5.82
C VAL A 196 -13.46 -9.50 -4.62
N PHE A 197 -13.35 -8.33 -3.99
CA PHE A 197 -14.22 -7.96 -2.87
C PHE A 197 -15.57 -7.36 -3.32
N LEU A 198 -15.61 -6.60 -4.42
CA LEU A 198 -16.85 -5.95 -4.88
C LEU A 198 -17.77 -6.84 -5.70
N VAL A 199 -17.23 -7.74 -6.52
CA VAL A 199 -18.05 -8.62 -7.40
C VAL A 199 -18.97 -9.53 -6.58
N PRO A 200 -18.51 -10.21 -5.52
CA PRO A 200 -19.39 -11.02 -4.67
C PRO A 200 -20.44 -10.19 -3.94
N VAL A 201 -20.13 -8.96 -3.52
CA VAL A 201 -21.11 -8.04 -2.92
C VAL A 201 -22.23 -7.75 -3.94
N MET A 202 -21.87 -7.39 -5.18
CA MET A 202 -22.84 -7.09 -6.24
C MET A 202 -23.72 -8.29 -6.61
N VAL A 203 -23.14 -9.49 -6.70
CA VAL A 203 -23.85 -10.71 -7.11
C VAL A 203 -24.74 -11.27 -6.00
N ARG A 204 -24.34 -11.10 -4.73
CA ARG A 204 -25.01 -11.72 -3.57
C ARG A 204 -25.96 -10.78 -2.83
N PHE A 205 -25.92 -9.48 -3.13
CA PHE A 205 -26.88 -8.48 -2.63
C PHE A 205 -28.36 -8.84 -2.87
N PRO A 206 -28.77 -9.43 -4.02
CA PRO A 206 -30.18 -9.77 -4.26
C PRO A 206 -30.73 -10.85 -3.32
N GLU A 207 -29.89 -11.68 -2.71
CA GLU A 207 -30.28 -12.79 -1.83
C GLU A 207 -30.22 -12.41 -0.33
N TYR A 208 -29.66 -11.23 0.01
CA TYR A 208 -29.36 -10.80 1.39
C TYR A 208 -30.58 -10.42 2.23
N ASN A 209 -31.76 -10.23 1.62
CA ASN A 209 -33.00 -9.91 2.35
C ASN A 209 -33.59 -11.09 3.14
N GLN A 210 -33.00 -12.29 3.07
CA GLN A 210 -33.48 -13.45 3.82
C GLN A 210 -32.31 -14.16 4.48
N THR A 211 -32.42 -14.34 5.80
CA THR A 211 -31.58 -15.22 6.67
C THR A 211 -30.18 -14.74 7.06
N PHE A 212 -30.12 -13.71 7.92
CA PHE A 212 -29.06 -13.63 8.93
C PHE A 212 -29.44 -14.51 10.13
N SER A 213 -29.18 -15.82 10.04
CA SER A 213 -29.17 -16.70 11.21
C SER A 213 -27.75 -17.20 11.43
N SER A 214 -27.05 -16.51 12.34
CA SER A 214 -25.97 -17.00 13.21
C SER A 214 -25.32 -18.33 12.80
N LEU A 215 -24.26 -18.29 12.01
CA LEU A 215 -23.33 -19.40 11.85
C LEU A 215 -22.07 -19.14 12.70
N GLU A 216 -22.26 -18.94 14.00
CA GLU A 216 -21.14 -18.73 14.94
C GLU A 216 -20.44 -20.04 15.38
N ASN A 217 -20.94 -21.23 14.98
CA ASN A 217 -20.51 -22.49 15.63
C ASN A 217 -19.99 -23.63 14.72
N SER A 218 -19.80 -23.43 13.41
CA SER A 218 -19.27 -24.50 12.55
C SER A 218 -17.79 -24.33 12.25
N LYS A 219 -16.94 -25.23 12.78
CA LYS A 219 -15.55 -25.37 12.32
C LYS A 219 -15.55 -25.79 10.84
N PRO A 220 -14.99 -24.98 9.93
CA PRO A 220 -14.95 -25.30 8.50
C PRO A 220 -14.14 -26.57 8.23
N LYS A 221 -14.68 -27.46 7.40
CA LYS A 221 -14.11 -28.78 7.06
C LYS A 221 -13.33 -28.78 5.75
N SER A 222 -13.44 -27.72 4.92
CA SER A 222 -12.74 -27.61 3.63
C SER A 222 -12.15 -26.22 3.37
N THR A 223 -11.17 -26.14 2.47
CA THR A 223 -10.53 -24.87 2.05
C THR A 223 -11.53 -23.90 1.42
N ASP A 224 -12.52 -24.41 0.68
CA ASP A 224 -13.58 -23.60 0.06
C ASP A 224 -14.51 -22.97 1.10
N GLU A 225 -14.73 -23.66 2.22
CA GLU A 225 -15.56 -23.18 3.32
C GLU A 225 -14.85 -22.06 4.10
N TRP A 226 -13.53 -22.18 4.30
CA TRP A 226 -12.69 -21.10 4.84
C TRP A 226 -12.71 -19.85 3.95
N LEU A 227 -12.59 -20.03 2.63
CA LEU A 227 -12.57 -18.92 1.68
C LEU A 227 -13.95 -18.23 1.64
N ARG A 228 -15.04 -19.00 1.72
CA ARG A 228 -16.41 -18.47 1.86
C ARG A 228 -16.61 -17.73 3.18
N LEU A 229 -16.08 -18.22 4.30
CA LEU A 229 -16.17 -17.56 5.60
C LEU A 229 -15.42 -16.23 5.60
N LEU A 230 -14.19 -16.19 5.10
CA LEU A 230 -13.41 -14.95 4.97
C LEU A 230 -14.08 -13.95 4.03
N LEU A 231 -14.64 -14.44 2.92
CA LEU A 231 -15.35 -13.59 1.97
C LEU A 231 -16.64 -13.04 2.60
N ASN A 232 -17.40 -13.87 3.33
CA ASN A 232 -18.61 -13.44 4.03
C ASN A 232 -18.30 -12.46 5.17
N ASP A 233 -17.21 -12.67 5.91
CA ASP A 233 -16.75 -11.77 6.96
C ASP A 233 -16.40 -10.40 6.34
N ALA A 234 -15.61 -10.39 5.27
CA ALA A 234 -15.27 -9.18 4.53
C ALA A 234 -16.51 -8.47 3.94
N ILE A 235 -17.47 -9.23 3.37
CA ILE A 235 -18.75 -8.70 2.89
C ILE A 235 -19.56 -8.12 4.05
N SER A 236 -19.57 -8.77 5.21
CA SER A 236 -20.28 -8.29 6.40
C SER A 236 -19.66 -6.99 6.93
N THR A 237 -18.33 -6.86 6.91
CA THR A 237 -17.63 -5.63 7.29
C THR A 237 -17.92 -4.50 6.30
N LEU A 238 -18.06 -4.82 5.01
CA LEU A 238 -18.45 -3.88 3.96
C LEU A 238 -19.93 -3.46 4.08
N ASN A 239 -20.82 -4.40 4.38
CA ASN A 239 -22.26 -4.19 4.50
C ASN A 239 -22.66 -3.53 5.83
N ALA A 240 -21.85 -3.67 6.88
CA ALA A 240 -22.05 -2.98 8.16
C ALA A 240 -21.79 -1.47 8.10
N ARG A 241 -21.35 -0.94 6.95
CA ARG A 241 -21.32 0.51 6.73
C ARG A 241 -22.72 1.02 6.45
N ASP A 242 -23.12 2.03 7.21
CA ASP A 242 -24.34 2.81 7.01
C ASP A 242 -24.50 3.33 5.57
N ILE A 243 -23.37 3.60 4.89
CA ILE A 243 -23.31 4.02 3.47
C ILE A 243 -23.80 2.92 2.50
N VAL A 244 -23.48 1.66 2.81
CA VAL A 244 -23.86 0.49 2.01
C VAL A 244 -25.25 0.00 2.42
N GLU A 245 -25.58 0.05 3.71
CA GLU A 245 -26.88 -0.28 4.27
C GLU A 245 -28.00 0.64 3.72
N HIS A 246 -27.77 1.95 3.65
CA HIS A 246 -28.72 2.90 3.07
C HIS A 246 -28.62 3.07 1.54
N MET A 247 -27.77 2.30 0.85
CA MET A 247 -27.54 2.38 -0.60
C MET A 247 -27.42 3.83 -1.12
N ASN A 248 -26.74 4.70 -0.36
CA ASN A 248 -26.64 6.09 -0.78
C ASN A 248 -25.63 6.17 -1.94
N ALA A 249 -26.16 6.31 -3.16
CA ALA A 249 -25.39 6.38 -4.39
C ALA A 249 -24.25 7.41 -4.32
N GLY A 250 -24.45 8.52 -3.59
CA GLY A 250 -23.43 9.55 -3.40
C GLY A 250 -22.22 9.07 -2.59
N GLY A 251 -22.44 8.33 -1.49
CA GLY A 251 -21.37 7.81 -0.65
C GLY A 251 -20.57 6.71 -1.35
N LEU A 252 -21.26 5.79 -2.03
CA LEU A 252 -20.60 4.74 -2.81
C LEU A 252 -19.80 5.31 -3.98
N ALA A 253 -20.35 6.31 -4.69
CA ALA A 253 -19.63 7.02 -5.74
C ALA A 253 -18.39 7.72 -5.19
N CYS A 254 -18.48 8.36 -4.01
CA CYS A 254 -17.36 9.05 -3.37
C CYS A 254 -16.21 8.08 -3.03
N LEU A 255 -16.53 6.91 -2.47
CA LEU A 255 -15.56 5.86 -2.16
C LEU A 255 -14.93 5.24 -3.41
N GLY A 256 -15.74 4.97 -4.44
CA GLY A 256 -15.25 4.47 -5.72
C GLY A 256 -14.30 5.49 -6.38
N CYS A 257 -14.68 6.76 -6.39
CA CYS A 257 -13.85 7.84 -6.91
C CYS A 257 -12.57 8.03 -6.09
N SER A 258 -12.60 7.92 -4.76
CA SER A 258 -11.39 8.03 -3.94
C SER A 258 -10.41 6.88 -4.23
N ALA A 259 -10.91 5.64 -4.32
CA ALA A 259 -10.12 4.47 -4.66
C ALA A 259 -9.48 4.59 -6.05
N LEU A 260 -10.27 4.98 -7.07
CA LEU A 260 -9.78 5.23 -8.42
C LEU A 260 -8.74 6.36 -8.45
N SER A 261 -8.96 7.43 -7.70
CA SER A 261 -8.04 8.57 -7.64
C SER A 261 -6.70 8.19 -7.01
N TRP A 262 -6.69 7.42 -5.93
CA TRP A 262 -5.44 6.92 -5.34
C TRP A 262 -4.73 5.92 -6.24
N TRP A 263 -5.47 5.03 -6.91
CA TRP A 263 -4.89 4.08 -7.87
C TRP A 263 -4.23 4.81 -9.06
N LEU A 264 -4.94 5.73 -9.71
CA LEU A 264 -4.39 6.55 -10.79
C LEU A 264 -3.23 7.43 -10.31
N GLY A 265 -3.32 7.96 -9.08
CA GLY A 265 -2.24 8.68 -8.42
C GLY A 265 -0.96 7.84 -8.34
N LEU A 266 -1.06 6.61 -7.85
CA LEU A 266 0.05 5.66 -7.80
C LEU A 266 0.60 5.37 -9.20
N MET A 267 -0.26 5.08 -10.17
CA MET A 267 0.14 4.83 -11.57
C MET A 267 0.98 5.97 -12.14
N LEU A 268 0.48 7.21 -12.01
CA LEU A 268 1.14 8.38 -12.56
C LEU A 268 2.48 8.67 -11.86
N SER A 269 2.56 8.44 -10.54
CA SER A 269 3.82 8.59 -9.79
C SER A 269 4.88 7.56 -10.22
N THR A 270 4.49 6.40 -10.71
CA THR A 270 5.38 5.27 -11.02
C THR A 270 5.50 4.99 -12.52
N VAL A 271 4.79 5.74 -13.37
CA VAL A 271 4.76 5.55 -14.82
C VAL A 271 6.15 5.66 -15.46
N TYR A 272 7.08 6.38 -14.82
CA TYR A 272 8.46 6.51 -15.29
C TYR A 272 9.17 5.15 -15.38
N ILE A 273 8.78 4.17 -14.56
CA ILE A 273 9.34 2.81 -14.54
C ILE A 273 9.12 2.14 -15.91
N TRP A 274 7.98 2.42 -16.55
CA TRP A 274 7.66 1.88 -17.88
C TRP A 274 8.63 2.38 -18.97
N TYR A 275 9.22 3.55 -18.76
CA TYR A 275 10.17 4.16 -19.69
C TYR A 275 11.63 3.86 -19.38
N LEU A 276 11.93 3.09 -18.32
CA LEU A 276 13.30 2.68 -17.99
C LEU A 276 13.85 1.77 -19.08
N LYS A 277 15.00 2.13 -19.66
CA LYS A 277 15.74 1.27 -20.58
C LYS A 277 16.72 0.41 -19.79
N ILE A 278 16.33 -0.82 -19.52
CA ILE A 278 17.15 -1.77 -18.77
C ILE A 278 18.13 -2.42 -19.77
N HIS A 279 19.42 -2.49 -19.41
CA HIS A 279 20.41 -3.20 -20.21
C HIS A 279 20.28 -4.72 -19.98
N ARG A 280 20.76 -5.54 -20.92
CA ARG A 280 20.68 -7.01 -20.78
C ARG A 280 21.48 -7.45 -19.55
N ILE A 281 20.83 -8.16 -18.61
CA ILE A 281 21.42 -8.70 -17.35
C ILE A 281 21.79 -7.60 -16.33
N GLU A 282 20.89 -6.66 -16.08
CA GLU A 282 21.07 -5.68 -14.99
C GLU A 282 20.82 -6.34 -13.62
N ARG A 283 21.69 -6.08 -12.63
CA ARG A 283 21.57 -6.67 -11.29
C ARG A 283 20.42 -5.99 -10.56
N THR A 284 19.63 -6.74 -9.79
CA THR A 284 18.52 -6.17 -8.98
C THR A 284 18.98 -5.09 -7.99
N GLN A 285 20.26 -5.08 -7.63
CA GLN A 285 20.89 -4.05 -6.78
C GLN A 285 21.04 -2.69 -7.47
N ASP A 286 21.10 -2.70 -8.80
CA ASP A 286 21.17 -1.49 -9.60
C ASP A 286 19.76 -0.93 -9.78
N LEU A 287 18.78 -1.79 -10.08
CA LEU A 287 17.40 -1.37 -10.31
C LEU A 287 16.67 -0.84 -9.06
N PHE A 288 16.91 -1.42 -7.87
CA PHE A 288 16.21 -1.06 -6.64
C PHE A 288 17.12 -0.33 -5.63
N VAL A 289 16.57 0.68 -4.93
CA VAL A 289 17.31 1.43 -3.89
C VAL A 289 17.55 0.55 -2.66
N ARG A 290 16.52 -0.16 -2.19
CA ARG A 290 16.53 -1.08 -1.04
C ARG A 290 16.49 -2.53 -1.53
N ARG A 291 17.19 -3.45 -0.84
CA ARG A 291 17.20 -4.89 -1.16
C ARG A 291 15.94 -5.60 -0.67
N THR A 292 15.32 -5.03 0.36
CA THR A 292 14.11 -5.53 1.01
C THR A 292 12.97 -4.57 0.67
N TYR A 293 11.78 -5.14 0.47
CA TYR A 293 10.52 -4.41 0.37
C TYR A 293 9.74 -4.62 1.66
N GLU A 294 8.80 -3.71 1.91
CA GLU A 294 7.90 -3.81 3.06
C GLU A 294 6.80 -4.82 2.76
N GLY A 295 6.65 -5.81 3.64
CA GLY A 295 5.68 -6.87 3.45
C GLY A 295 4.23 -6.38 3.48
N ALA A 296 3.93 -5.42 4.35
CA ALA A 296 2.57 -4.90 4.57
C ALA A 296 1.97 -4.18 3.35
N PHE A 297 2.80 -3.65 2.44
CA PHE A 297 2.38 -2.97 1.22
C PHE A 297 3.36 -3.27 0.09
N MET A 298 3.47 -4.56 -0.23
CA MET A 298 4.44 -5.07 -1.20
C MET A 298 4.35 -4.38 -2.57
N GLU A 299 3.13 -4.10 -3.05
CA GLU A 299 2.89 -3.45 -4.34
C GLU A 299 3.55 -2.06 -4.39
N GLN A 300 3.16 -1.19 -3.45
CA GLN A 300 3.66 0.17 -3.37
C GLN A 300 5.17 0.17 -3.08
N SER A 301 5.62 -0.76 -2.22
CA SER A 301 7.01 -0.86 -1.84
C SER A 301 7.93 -1.25 -2.99
N MET A 302 7.59 -2.19 -3.88
CA MET A 302 8.52 -2.49 -4.98
C MET A 302 8.48 -1.43 -6.08
N LEU A 303 7.31 -0.85 -6.38
CA LEU A 303 7.19 0.19 -7.39
C LEU A 303 8.01 1.43 -7.01
N LEU A 304 7.77 2.00 -5.82
CA LEU A 304 8.43 3.23 -5.35
C LEU A 304 9.91 3.05 -5.01
N ASN A 305 10.35 1.80 -4.79
CA ASN A 305 11.75 1.45 -4.54
C ASN A 305 12.59 1.35 -5.83
N THR A 306 11.96 1.43 -7.00
CA THR A 306 12.68 1.43 -8.28
C THR A 306 13.44 2.74 -8.47
N ARG A 307 14.75 2.67 -8.73
CA ARG A 307 15.64 3.85 -8.80
C ARG A 307 15.17 4.85 -9.85
N PHE A 308 14.92 6.08 -9.42
CA PHE A 308 14.58 7.18 -10.32
C PHE A 308 15.81 7.67 -11.12
N GLU A 309 17.01 7.61 -10.53
CA GLU A 309 18.26 8.14 -11.09
C GLU A 309 18.72 7.45 -12.39
N ILE A 310 18.42 6.15 -12.56
CA ILE A 310 18.75 5.37 -13.77
C ILE A 310 18.15 6.03 -15.02
N ARG A 311 16.97 6.65 -14.89
CA ARG A 311 16.34 7.38 -15.99
C ARG A 311 17.16 8.61 -16.43
N LYS A 312 17.79 9.33 -15.51
CA LYS A 312 18.61 10.52 -15.82
C LYS A 312 19.96 10.12 -16.42
N LYS A 313 20.63 9.12 -15.85
CA LYS A 313 21.97 8.69 -16.29
C LYS A 313 21.97 8.11 -17.70
N ILE A 314 20.94 7.36 -18.07
CA ILE A 314 20.77 6.82 -19.44
C ILE A 314 20.46 7.92 -20.46
N LYS A 315 19.78 9.00 -20.05
CA LYS A 315 19.44 10.11 -20.94
C LYS A 315 20.65 10.98 -21.27
N ASN A 316 21.59 11.16 -20.35
CA ASN A 316 22.83 11.92 -20.59
C ASN A 316 23.87 11.17 -21.45
N LEU A 317 23.69 9.87 -21.68
CA LEU A 317 24.53 9.04 -22.54
C LEU A 317 24.04 9.01 -24.01
N ARG A 318 23.04 9.82 -24.36
CA ARG A 318 22.45 9.93 -25.70
C ARG A 318 22.40 11.39 -26.11
#